data_AF-A0A0M0BPA5-F1
#
_entry.id   AF-A0A0M0BPA5-F1
#
_cell.length_a   1.000
_cell.length_b   1.000
_cell.length_c   1.000
_cell.angle_alpha   90.00
_cell.angle_beta   90.00
_cell.angle_gamma   90.00
#
_symmetry.space_group_name_H-M   'P 1'
#
loop_
_entity.id
_entity.type
_entity.pdbx_description
1 polymer ?
#
loop_
_entity_poly.entity_id
_entity_poly.type
_entity_poly.pdbx_seq_one_letter_code
_entity_poly.pdbx_strand_id
1 'polypeptide(L)' 'MQKDSVQGELRLTWRTGDADEIARAEKTFQAYLQKGWLAIGEGPGPKKQIFTFNPDLEKIVLAPLVMGG' A
#
# COMPACT_ATOMS: atom_id res chain seq x y z
N MET A 1 0.53 11.97 -23.72
CA MET A 1 1.15 12.16 -22.39
C MET A 1 0.30 11.42 -21.37
N GLN A 2 0.92 10.54 -20.60
CA GLN A 2 0.32 9.54 -19.70
C GLN A 2 -0.62 10.14 -18.65
N LYS A 3 -1.81 9.54 -18.47
CA LYS A 3 -2.67 9.68 -17.29
C LYS A 3 -3.48 8.40 -17.06
N ASP A 4 -2.79 7.28 -16.86
CA ASP A 4 -3.40 6.08 -16.27
C ASP A 4 -3.40 6.27 -14.74
N SER A 5 -4.26 7.17 -14.27
CA SER A 5 -4.69 7.18 -12.89
C SER A 5 -5.79 6.13 -12.77
N VAL A 6 -5.44 4.90 -12.42
CA VAL A 6 -6.41 3.93 -11.91
C VAL A 6 -7.03 4.58 -10.67
N GLN A 7 -8.28 5.04 -10.79
CA GLN A 7 -8.98 5.91 -9.83
C GLN A 7 -9.26 5.29 -8.44
N GLY A 8 -8.54 4.24 -8.03
CA GLY A 8 -8.72 3.58 -6.75
C GLY A 8 -7.43 3.23 -6.02
N GLU A 9 -6.27 3.15 -6.67
CA GLU A 9 -5.08 2.57 -6.03
C GLU A 9 -4.23 3.65 -5.36
N LEU A 10 -4.01 3.53 -4.04
CA LEU A 10 -3.10 4.37 -3.26
C LEU A 10 -1.74 3.67 -3.14
N ARG A 11 -0.68 4.31 -3.62
CA ARG A 11 0.69 3.81 -3.48
C ARG A 11 1.35 4.45 -2.26
N LEU A 12 1.71 3.63 -1.28
CA LEU A 12 2.52 4.01 -0.13
C LEU A 12 3.98 3.69 -0.42
N THR A 13 4.81 4.72 -0.42
CA THR A 13 6.26 4.65 -0.50
C THR A 13 6.83 5.49 0.63
N TRP A 14 7.87 5.01 1.28
CA TRP A 14 8.57 5.72 2.35
C TRP A 14 10.08 5.51 2.18
N ARG A 15 10.88 6.36 2.83
CA ARG A 15 12.33 6.14 2.94
C ARG A 15 12.64 5.16 4.05
N THR A 16 13.33 4.08 3.69
CA THR A 16 13.91 3.16 4.67
C THR A 16 14.90 3.92 5.57
N GLY A 17 14.63 3.88 6.88
CA GLY A 17 15.41 4.61 7.90
C GLY A 17 14.79 5.93 8.39
N ASP A 18 13.73 6.42 7.75
CA ASP A 18 12.96 7.57 8.24
C ASP A 18 11.77 7.08 9.07
N ALA A 19 11.93 7.05 10.39
CA ALA A 19 10.92 6.54 11.32
C ALA A 19 9.58 7.31 11.24
N ASP A 20 9.64 8.60 10.91
CA ASP A 20 8.48 9.46 10.76
C ASP A 20 7.68 9.13 9.50
N GLU A 21 8.35 8.90 8.36
CA GLU A 21 7.69 8.41 7.15
C GLU A 21 7.12 7.00 7.32
N ILE A 22 7.86 6.10 7.98
CA ILE A 22 7.41 4.73 8.26
C ILE A 22 6.13 4.76 9.11
N ALA A 23 6.10 5.54 10.19
CA ALA A 23 4.91 5.66 11.04
C ALA A 23 3.70 6.24 10.30
N ARG A 24 3.91 7.22 9.40
CA ARG A 24 2.83 7.76 8.56
C ARG A 24 2.31 6.73 7.56
N ALA A 25 3.20 5.96 6.94
CA ALA A 25 2.83 4.89 6.02
C ALA A 25 2.06 3.78 6.73
N GLU A 26 2.50 3.37 7.92
CA GLU A 26 1.83 2.38 8.75
C GLU A 26 0.42 2.84 9.16
N LYS A 27 0.29 4.07 9.66
CA LYS A 27 -1.02 4.63 10.05
C LYS A 27 -1.98 4.67 8.87
N THR A 28 -1.47 5.02 7.69
CA THR A 28 -2.27 5.04 6.46
C THR A 28 -2.68 3.63 6.08
N PHE A 29 -1.73 2.69 6.04
CA PHE A 29 -1.97 1.27 5.77
C PHE A 29 -3.09 0.69 6.64
N GLN A 30 -3.03 0.89 7.96
CA GLN A 30 -4.06 0.41 8.89
C GLN A 30 -5.42 1.07 8.64
N ALA A 31 -5.45 2.38 8.40
CA ALA A 31 -6.69 3.10 8.15
C ALA A 31 -7.42 2.62 6.89
N TYR A 32 -6.68 2.22 5.84
CA TYR A 32 -7.27 1.68 4.62
C TYR A 32 -7.66 0.20 4.76
N LEU A 33 -6.86 -0.61 5.45
CA LEU A 33 -7.24 -1.99 5.76
C LEU A 33 -8.54 -2.07 6.57
N GLN A 34 -8.72 -1.18 7.55
CA GLN A 34 -9.98 -1.08 8.31
C GLN A 34 -11.18 -0.69 7.44
N LYS A 35 -10.95 0.01 6.32
CA LYS A 35 -11.99 0.33 5.33
C LYS A 35 -12.28 -0.81 4.35
N GLY A 36 -11.66 -1.98 4.55
CA GLY A 36 -11.78 -3.11 3.64
C GLY A 36 -11.02 -2.90 2.34
N TRP A 37 -9.89 -2.21 2.38
CA TRP A 37 -8.98 -2.15 1.23
C TRP A 37 -7.96 -3.29 1.29
N LEU A 38 -7.52 -3.74 0.13
CA LEU A 38 -6.43 -4.69 -0.03
C LEU A 38 -5.11 -3.97 0.03
N ALA A 39 -4.15 -4.54 0.73
CA ALA A 39 -2.77 -4.07 0.70
C ALA A 39 -1.88 -5.12 0.02
N ILE A 40 -1.08 -4.67 -0.93
CA ILE A 40 -0.19 -5.48 -1.76
C ILE A 40 1.23 -4.98 -1.51
N GLY A 41 2.07 -5.83 -0.92
CA GLY A 41 3.49 -5.56 -0.78
C GLY A 41 4.19 -5.72 -2.14
N GLU A 42 4.90 -4.68 -2.56
CA GLU A 42 5.82 -4.73 -3.69
C GLU A 42 7.26 -4.73 -3.16
N GLY A 43 8.00 -5.79 -3.48
CA GLY A 43 9.43 -5.93 -3.16
C GLY A 43 10.15 -6.62 -4.32
N PRO A 44 11.38 -7.13 -4.12
CA PRO A 44 12.16 -7.79 -5.18
C PRO A 44 11.53 -9.10 -5.69
N GLY A 45 10.48 -9.59 -5.04
CA GLY A 45 9.76 -10.81 -5.40
C GLY A 45 8.39 -10.56 -6.03
N PRO A 46 7.57 -11.62 -6.22
CA PRO A 46 6.21 -11.47 -6.70
C PRO A 46 5.37 -10.63 -5.74
N LYS A 47 4.48 -9.80 -6.30
CA LYS A 47 3.53 -9.01 -5.52
C LYS A 47 2.68 -9.95 -4.67
N LYS A 48 2.61 -9.69 -3.37
CA LYS A 48 1.80 -10.49 -2.44
C LYS A 48 0.88 -9.59 -1.65
N GLN A 49 -0.35 -10.04 -1.48
CA GLN A 49 -1.24 -9.42 -0.52
C GLN A 49 -0.66 -9.57 0.88
N ILE A 50 -0.61 -8.47 1.61
CA ILE A 50 -0.14 -8.42 3.00
C ILE A 50 -1.29 -7.88 3.86
N PHE A 51 -1.40 -8.41 5.07
CA PHE A 51 -2.39 -7.95 6.07
C PHE A 51 -1.73 -7.18 7.21
N THR A 52 -0.39 -7.25 7.28
CA THR A 52 0.42 -6.59 8.28
C THR A 52 1.40 -5.66 7.58
N PHE A 53 1.59 -4.46 8.13
CA PHE A 53 2.54 -3.50 7.59
C PHE A 53 3.96 -4.07 7.75
N ASN A 54 4.73 -4.08 6.67
CA ASN A 54 6.11 -4.53 6.69
C ASN A 54 7.02 -3.36 6.27
N PRO A 55 7.75 -2.74 7.22
CA PRO A 55 8.63 -1.60 6.93
C PRO A 55 9.87 -1.98 6.11
N ASP A 56 10.21 -3.27 6.02
CA ASP A 56 11.30 -3.78 5.18
C ASP A 56 10.94 -3.82 3.68
N LEU A 57 9.65 -3.61 3.35
CA LEU A 57 9.24 -3.46 1.96
C LEU A 57 9.59 -2.05 1.46
N GLU A 58 9.94 -1.95 0.18
CA GLU A 58 10.19 -0.65 -0.45
C GLU A 58 8.89 0.09 -0.76
N LYS A 59 7.78 -0.65 -0.92
CA LYS A 59 6.51 -0.11 -1.36
C LYS A 59 5.32 -0.99 -0.99
N ILE A 60 4.19 -0.36 -0.70
CA ILE A 60 2.88 -1.00 -0.58
C ILE A 60 1.90 -0.33 -1.52
N VAL A 61 1.08 -1.13 -2.20
CA VAL A 61 -0.06 -0.66 -2.99
C VAL A 61 -1.34 -1.02 -2.26
N LEU A 62 -2.14 -0.03 -1.92
CA LEU A 62 -3.47 -0.17 -1.37
C LEU A 62 -4.49 -0.03 -2.51
N ALA A 63 -5.42 -0.98 -2.62
CA ALA A 63 -6.47 -0.95 -3.63
C ALA A 63 -7.84 -1.24 -2.99
N PRO A 64 -8.92 -0.57 -3.39
CA PRO A 64 -10.26 -0.88 -2.92
C PRO A 64 -10.65 -2.26 -3.40
N LEU A 65 -11.34 -3.02 -2.54
CA LEU A 65 -12.06 -4.21 -2.95
C LEU A 65 -13.23 -3.80 -3.84
N VAL A 66 -12.99 -3.69 -5.14
CA VAL A 66 -14.07 -3.56 -6.13
C VAL A 66 -14.71 -4.94 -6.24
N MET A 67 -15.77 -5.19 -5.47
CA MET A 67 -16.68 -6.31 -5.74
C MET A 67 -17.42 -5.98 -7.04
N GLY A 68 -16.84 -6.39 -8.17
CA GLY A 68 -17.59 -6.51 -9.41
C GLY A 68 -18.57 -7.67 -9.27
N GLY A 69 -19.86 -7.34 -9.26
CA GLY A 69 -20.94 -8.31 -9.48
C GLY A 69 -21.09 -8.66 -10.94
#